data_AF-A5KT46-F1
#
_entry.id   AF-A5KT46-F1
#
_cell.length_a   1.000
_cell.length_b   1.000
_cell.length_c   1.000
_cell.angle_alpha   90.00
_cell.angle_beta   90.00
_cell.angle_gamma   90.00
#
_symmetry.space_group_name_H-M   'P 1'
#
loop_
_entity.id
_entity.type
_entity.pdbx_description
1 polymer ?
#
loop_
_entity_poly.entity_id
_entity_poly.type
_entity_poly.pdbx_seq_one_letter_code
_entity_poly.pdbx_strand_id
1 'polypeptide(L)'
;MIKQFYSRQFMSFLLAGGIAAFVNIASRFLYSQWVSFSTAVILAYITGLITAFVLTKLFVFKSSTQALHRSAFFFVLVNVVAAAQTWLISMGLAYYILPAMGMGGRYAEDLSHIIGVIFPVFSSYIGHRRWSFR
;
A
#
# COMPACT_ATOMS: atom_id res chain seq x y z
N MET A 1 23.42 14.54 9.11
CA MET A 1 22.05 14.00 9.30
C MET A 1 21.19 13.90 8.03
N ILE A 2 21.67 14.31 6.84
CA ILE A 2 20.95 14.16 5.55
C ILE A 2 21.41 12.92 4.74
N LYS A 3 22.60 12.37 5.03
CA LYS A 3 23.20 11.26 4.26
C LYS A 3 22.53 9.89 4.43
N GLN A 4 21.65 9.69 5.42
CA GLN A 4 20.92 8.42 5.61
C GLN A 4 19.67 8.31 4.73
N PHE A 5 19.13 9.42 4.21
CA PHE A 5 18.03 9.43 3.23
C PHE A 5 18.48 8.98 1.83
N TYR A 6 19.80 8.90 1.60
CA TYR A 6 20.44 8.44 0.36
C TYR A 6 20.97 7.00 0.44
N SER A 7 20.48 6.18 1.38
CA SER A 7 20.71 4.74 1.27
C SER A 7 19.99 4.24 0.02
N ARG A 8 20.72 3.64 -0.93
CA ARG A 8 20.13 3.00 -2.13
C ARG A 8 18.92 2.12 -1.77
N GLN A 9 18.96 1.48 -0.60
CA GLN A 9 17.87 0.63 -0.10
C GLN A 9 16.58 1.41 0.17
N PHE A 10 16.66 2.64 0.69
CA PHE A 10 15.48 3.47 0.94
C PHE A 10 14.82 3.92 -0.38
N MET A 11 15.64 4.34 -1.35
CA MET A 11 15.13 4.75 -2.66
C MET A 11 14.54 3.57 -3.44
N SER A 12 15.17 2.39 -3.38
CA SER A 12 14.62 1.15 -3.93
C SER A 12 13.33 0.72 -3.23
N PHE A 13 13.24 0.91 -1.91
CA PHE A 13 12.01 0.63 -1.15
C PHE A 13 10.88 1.57 -1.55
N LEU A 14 11.14 2.87 -1.68
CA LEU A 14 10.14 3.86 -2.10
C LEU A 14 9.66 3.59 -3.53
N LEU A 15 10.57 3.25 -4.45
CA LEU A 15 10.23 2.86 -5.81
C LEU A 15 9.41 1.56 -5.84
N ALA A 16 9.81 0.54 -5.08
CA ALA A 16 9.08 -0.72 -4.99
C ALA A 16 7.67 -0.54 -4.41
N GLY A 17 7.54 0.26 -3.34
CA GLY A 17 6.25 0.60 -2.73
C GLY A 17 5.38 1.44 -3.66
N GLY A 18 5.96 2.39 -4.40
CA GLY A 18 5.24 3.19 -5.39
C GLY A 18 4.69 2.34 -6.55
N ILE A 19 5.50 1.42 -7.08
CA ILE A 19 5.05 0.48 -8.12
C ILE A 19 3.94 -0.43 -7.58
N ALA A 20 4.09 -0.94 -6.36
CA ALA A 20 3.06 -1.75 -5.72
C ALA A 20 1.74 -1.00 -5.53
N ALA A 21 1.79 0.27 -5.09
CA ALA A 21 0.63 1.14 -4.96
C ALA A 21 -0.04 1.41 -6.32
N PHE A 22 0.75 1.61 -7.38
CA PHE A 22 0.23 1.76 -8.73
C PHE A 22 -0.48 0.49 -9.20
N VAL A 23 0.13 -0.69 -9.01
CA VAL A 23 -0.48 -1.98 -9.35
C VAL A 23 -1.75 -2.22 -8.54
N ASN A 24 -1.77 -1.84 -7.27
CA ASN A 24 -2.97 -1.88 -6.42
C ASN A 24 -4.12 -1.07 -7.05
N ILE A 25 -3.89 0.22 -7.30
CA ILE A 25 -4.91 1.09 -7.91
C ILE A 25 -5.37 0.55 -9.27
N ALA A 26 -4.42 0.21 -10.16
CA ALA A 26 -4.72 -0.29 -11.50
C ALA A 26 -5.50 -1.61 -11.48
N SER A 27 -5.12 -2.54 -10.60
CA SER A 27 -5.82 -3.81 -10.45
C SER A 27 -7.22 -3.65 -9.85
N ARG A 28 -7.46 -2.65 -8.98
CA ARG A 28 -8.82 -2.34 -8.51
C ARG A 28 -9.73 -1.94 -9.67
N PHE A 29 -9.26 -1.09 -10.58
CA PHE A 29 -10.04 -0.71 -11.77
C PHE A 29 -10.40 -1.91 -12.65
N LEU A 30 -9.49 -2.88 -12.75
CA LEU A 30 -9.71 -4.14 -13.44
C LEU A 30 -10.76 -4.97 -12.67
N TYR A 31 -10.55 -5.26 -11.39
CA TYR A 31 -11.45 -6.09 -10.57
C TYR A 31 -12.88 -5.54 -10.45
N SER A 32 -13.05 -4.22 -10.38
CA SER A 32 -14.37 -3.58 -10.34
C SER A 32 -15.25 -3.84 -11.58
N GLN A 33 -14.72 -4.46 -12.65
CA GLN A 33 -15.51 -4.91 -13.79
C GLN A 33 -16.26 -6.24 -13.51
N TRP A 34 -15.81 -7.02 -12.53
CA TRP A 34 -16.38 -8.34 -12.22
C TRP A 34 -16.91 -8.45 -10.79
N VAL A 35 -16.36 -7.69 -9.84
CA VAL A 35 -16.72 -7.80 -8.41
C VAL A 35 -17.12 -6.45 -7.82
N SER A 36 -17.79 -6.49 -6.65
CA SER A 36 -18.19 -5.28 -5.91
C SER A 36 -16.99 -4.43 -5.49
N PHE A 37 -17.21 -3.13 -5.25
CA PHE A 37 -16.16 -2.20 -4.84
C PHE A 37 -15.33 -2.69 -3.65
N SER A 38 -15.99 -3.14 -2.58
CA SER A 38 -15.30 -3.65 -1.38
C SER A 38 -14.40 -4.85 -1.70
N THR A 39 -14.92 -5.84 -2.45
CA THR A 39 -14.15 -7.01 -2.87
C THR A 39 -12.98 -6.62 -3.79
N ALA A 40 -13.21 -5.68 -4.72
CA ALA A 40 -12.19 -5.19 -5.63
C ALA A 40 -11.03 -4.52 -4.88
N VAL A 41 -11.32 -3.72 -3.84
CA VAL A 41 -10.30 -3.08 -2.99
C VAL A 41 -9.44 -4.12 -2.27
N ILE A 42 -10.05 -5.19 -1.73
CA ILE A 42 -9.32 -6.25 -1.03
C ILE A 42 -8.42 -7.02 -2.01
N LEU A 43 -8.95 -7.43 -3.17
CA LEU A 43 -8.19 -8.16 -4.18
C LEU A 43 -7.04 -7.32 -4.74
N ALA A 44 -7.30 -6.04 -5.02
CA ALA A 44 -6.28 -5.09 -5.45
C ALA A 44 -5.16 -4.94 -4.42
N TYR A 45 -5.52 -4.93 -3.14
CA TYR A 45 -4.54 -4.88 -2.06
C TYR A 45 -3.65 -6.12 -2.00
N ILE A 46 -4.22 -7.30 -2.14
CA ILE A 46 -3.46 -8.56 -2.21
C ILE A 46 -2.50 -8.53 -3.40
N THR A 47 -2.96 -8.10 -4.57
CA THR A 47 -2.11 -7.99 -5.77
C THR A 47 -0.97 -7.01 -5.55
N GLY A 48 -1.25 -5.81 -5.02
CA GLY A 48 -0.23 -4.84 -4.67
C GLY A 48 0.78 -5.37 -3.65
N LEU A 49 0.32 -6.11 -2.64
CA LEU A 49 1.16 -6.72 -1.61
C LEU A 49 2.11 -7.78 -2.21
N ILE A 50 1.61 -8.64 -3.09
CA ILE A 50 2.43 -9.62 -3.81
C ILE A 50 3.49 -8.91 -4.64
N THR A 51 3.11 -7.86 -5.38
CA THR A 51 4.04 -7.03 -6.16
C THR A 51 5.11 -6.40 -5.28
N ALA A 52 4.73 -5.82 -4.14
CA ALA A 52 5.67 -5.22 -3.18
C ALA A 52 6.67 -6.27 -2.64
N PHE A 53 6.19 -7.47 -2.30
CA PHE A 53 7.03 -8.55 -1.80
C PHE A 53 8.04 -9.03 -2.87
N VAL A 54 7.58 -9.24 -4.10
CA VAL A 54 8.44 -9.65 -5.22
C VAL A 54 9.50 -8.60 -5.51
N LEU A 55 9.12 -7.32 -5.61
CA LEU A 55 10.05 -6.21 -5.83
C LEU A 55 11.08 -6.09 -4.70
N THR A 56 10.62 -6.14 -3.45
CA THR A 56 11.51 -6.09 -2.28
C THR A 56 12.48 -7.28 -2.29
N LYS A 57 12.00 -8.47 -2.67
CA LYS A 57 12.86 -9.66 -2.79
C LYS A 57 13.91 -9.53 -3.88
N LEU A 58 13.56 -8.98 -5.05
CA LEU A 58 14.48 -8.82 -6.18
C LEU A 58 15.51 -7.71 -5.96
N PHE A 59 15.11 -6.59 -5.36
CA PHE A 59 15.94 -5.38 -5.28
C PHE A 59 16.60 -5.15 -3.91
N VAL A 60 15.98 -5.56 -2.80
CA VAL A 60 16.44 -5.22 -1.44
C VAL A 60 17.20 -6.39 -0.79
N PHE A 61 16.77 -7.63 -0.98
CA PHE A 61 17.36 -8.80 -0.29
C PHE A 61 18.63 -9.39 -0.94
N LYS A 62 19.15 -8.82 -2.04
CA LYS A 62 20.41 -9.30 -2.65
C LYS A 62 21.69 -9.04 -1.83
N SER A 63 21.64 -8.33 -0.70
CA SER A 63 22.86 -7.95 0.05
C SER A 63 22.74 -7.83 1.58
N SER A 64 21.70 -8.37 2.22
CA SER A 64 21.52 -8.21 3.67
C SER A 64 21.61 -9.52 4.44
N THR A 65 22.53 -9.58 5.40
CA THR A 65 22.81 -10.66 6.36
C THR A 65 21.94 -10.60 7.63
N GLN A 66 20.92 -9.71 7.67
CA GLN A 66 19.98 -9.60 8.78
C GLN A 66 18.90 -10.70 8.75
N ALA A 67 18.41 -11.12 9.92
CA ALA A 67 17.50 -12.26 10.08
C ALA A 67 16.20 -12.08 9.29
N LEU A 68 16.13 -12.71 8.11
CA LEU A 68 15.05 -12.63 7.12
C LEU A 68 13.64 -12.78 7.73
N HIS A 69 13.50 -13.65 8.74
CA HIS A 69 12.24 -13.93 9.40
C HIS A 69 11.67 -12.74 10.20
N ARG A 70 12.53 -11.99 10.91
CA ARG A 70 12.07 -10.86 11.73
C ARG A 70 11.64 -9.69 10.85
N SER A 71 12.40 -9.41 9.80
CA SER A 71 12.05 -8.38 8.82
C SER A 71 10.78 -8.73 8.02
N ALA A 72 10.59 -10.00 7.66
CA ALA A 72 9.37 -10.46 6.99
C ALA A 72 8.13 -10.33 7.88
N PHE A 73 8.23 -10.66 9.18
CA PHE A 73 7.11 -10.52 10.12
C PHE A 73 6.65 -9.07 10.25
N PHE A 74 7.57 -8.13 10.46
CA PHE A 74 7.23 -6.70 10.53
C PHE A 74 6.72 -6.17 9.19
N PHE A 75 7.25 -6.65 8.06
CA PHE A 75 6.74 -6.30 6.74
C PHE A 75 5.27 -6.71 6.58
N VAL A 76 4.91 -7.95 6.92
CA VAL A 76 3.53 -8.42 6.86
C VAL A 76 2.64 -7.62 7.81
N LEU A 77 3.09 -7.39 9.05
CA LEU A 77 2.30 -6.66 10.05
C LEU A 77 1.96 -5.23 9.58
N VAL A 78 2.96 -4.48 9.10
CA VAL A 78 2.75 -3.12 8.57
C VAL A 78 1.80 -3.15 7.38
N ASN A 79 1.96 -4.12 6.48
CA ASN A 79 1.09 -4.26 5.32
C ASN A 79 -0.36 -4.66 5.69
N VAL A 80 -0.58 -5.45 6.74
CA VAL A 80 -1.93 -5.79 7.21
C VAL A 80 -2.62 -4.54 7.78
N VAL A 81 -1.90 -3.73 8.57
CA VAL A 81 -2.43 -2.46 9.08
C VAL A 81 -2.74 -1.50 7.93
N ALA A 82 -1.83 -1.39 6.96
CA ALA A 82 -2.05 -0.59 5.77
C ALA A 82 -3.23 -1.08 4.91
N ALA A 83 -3.50 -2.39 4.87
CA ALA A 83 -4.67 -2.97 4.20
C ALA A 83 -5.95 -2.51 4.88
N ALA A 84 -6.00 -2.64 6.20
CA ALA A 84 -7.14 -2.23 7.01
C ALA A 84 -7.38 -0.71 6.87
N GLN A 85 -6.32 0.10 6.88
CA GLN A 85 -6.42 1.55 6.66
C GLN A 85 -6.97 1.87 5.27
N THR A 86 -6.41 1.26 4.21
CA THR A 86 -6.89 1.44 2.83
C THR A 86 -8.37 1.12 2.74
N TRP A 87 -8.78 -0.05 3.23
CA TRP A 87 -10.16 -0.48 3.16
C TRP A 87 -11.10 0.43 3.95
N LEU A 88 -10.79 0.72 5.22
CA LEU A 88 -11.62 1.58 6.07
C LEU A 88 -11.79 2.98 5.48
N ILE A 89 -10.71 3.58 5.01
CA ILE A 89 -10.74 4.93 4.43
C ILE A 89 -11.53 4.92 3.12
N SER A 90 -11.32 3.91 2.26
CA SER A 90 -12.07 3.79 1.00
C SER A 90 -13.56 3.58 1.24
N MET A 91 -13.96 2.70 2.17
CA MET A 91 -15.38 2.50 2.49
C MET A 91 -15.99 3.75 3.13
N GLY A 92 -15.28 4.36 4.08
CA GLY A 92 -15.72 5.59 4.76
C GLY A 92 -15.96 6.75 3.79
N LEU A 93 -15.03 6.96 2.86
CA LEU A 93 -15.16 7.99 1.84
C LEU A 93 -16.26 7.66 0.82
N ALA A 94 -16.30 6.43 0.31
CA ALA A 94 -17.24 6.04 -0.74
C ALA A 94 -18.69 6.03 -0.29
N TYR A 95 -18.97 5.64 0.96
CA TYR A 95 -20.34 5.43 1.44
C TYR A 95 -20.85 6.51 2.39
N TYR A 96 -19.99 7.32 3.00
CA TYR A 96 -20.41 8.34 3.95
C TYR A 96 -20.02 9.75 3.51
N ILE A 97 -18.73 10.01 3.27
CA ILE A 97 -18.24 11.39 3.08
C ILE A 97 -18.57 11.91 1.68
N LEU A 98 -18.18 11.20 0.63
CA LEU A 98 -18.36 11.66 -0.76
C LEU A 98 -19.86 11.73 -1.15
N PRO A 99 -20.71 10.75 -0.78
CA PRO A 99 -22.15 10.86 -1.00
C PRO A 99 -22.77 12.05 -0.27
N ALA A 100 -22.33 12.36 0.96
CA ALA A 100 -22.81 13.53 1.69
C ALA A 100 -22.39 14.86 1.03
N MET A 101 -21.33 14.85 0.21
CA MET A 101 -20.90 15.99 -0.60
C MET A 101 -21.58 16.03 -1.99
N GLY A 102 -22.55 15.14 -2.26
CA GLY A 102 -23.23 15.04 -3.55
C GLY A 102 -22.43 14.32 -4.63
N MET A 103 -21.27 13.73 -4.30
CA MET A 103 -20.45 12.93 -5.21
C MET A 103 -20.78 11.46 -5.03
N GLY A 104 -21.46 10.85 -6.01
CA GLY A 104 -21.92 9.47 -5.95
C GLY A 104 -21.41 8.57 -7.07
N GLY A 105 -21.71 7.28 -6.95
CA GLY A 105 -21.40 6.27 -7.96
C GLY A 105 -19.90 6.04 -8.16
N ARG A 106 -19.52 5.69 -9.38
CA ARG A 106 -18.17 5.21 -9.72
C ARG A 106 -17.07 6.24 -9.43
N TYR A 107 -17.36 7.52 -9.60
CA TYR A 107 -16.41 8.60 -9.28
C TYR A 107 -16.05 8.64 -7.79
N ALA A 108 -17.04 8.44 -6.90
CA ALA A 108 -16.80 8.41 -5.46
C ALA A 108 -15.94 7.20 -5.05
N GLU A 109 -16.19 6.05 -5.67
CA GLU A 109 -15.41 4.84 -5.41
C GLU A 109 -13.96 4.95 -5.91
N ASP A 110 -13.74 5.56 -7.08
CA ASP A 110 -12.41 5.77 -7.64
C ASP A 110 -11.58 6.71 -6.76
N LEU A 111 -12.15 7.85 -6.37
CA LEU A 111 -11.48 8.85 -5.54
C LEU A 111 -11.21 8.33 -4.13
N SER A 112 -12.18 7.65 -3.52
CA SER A 112 -12.02 7.05 -2.20
C SER A 112 -10.97 5.95 -2.15
N HIS A 113 -10.82 5.17 -3.23
CA HIS A 113 -9.75 4.18 -3.32
C HIS A 113 -8.38 4.81 -3.43
N ILE A 114 -8.22 5.81 -4.29
CA ILE A 114 -6.95 6.54 -4.45
C ILE A 114 -6.52 7.16 -3.13
N ILE A 115 -7.42 7.85 -2.42
CA ILE A 115 -7.13 8.44 -1.11
C ILE A 115 -6.81 7.34 -0.09
N GLY A 116 -7.56 6.24 -0.11
CA GLY A 116 -7.34 5.08 0.74
C GLY A 116 -5.96 4.46 0.57
N VAL A 117 -5.42 4.39 -0.66
CA VAL A 117 -4.08 3.86 -0.94
C VAL A 117 -2.98 4.85 -0.56
N ILE A 118 -3.19 6.16 -0.75
CA ILE A 118 -2.20 7.19 -0.43
C ILE A 118 -1.93 7.27 1.08
N PHE A 119 -2.96 7.16 1.91
CA PHE A 119 -2.83 7.34 3.35
C PHE A 119 -1.83 6.36 4.02
N PRO A 120 -1.89 5.04 3.76
CA PRO A 120 -0.92 4.11 4.30
C PRO A 120 0.50 4.21 3.74
N VAL A 121 0.73 4.90 2.62
CA VAL A 121 2.09 5.18 2.14
C VAL A 121 2.84 6.03 3.17
N PHE A 122 2.16 7.03 3.75
CA PHE A 122 2.73 7.85 4.82
C PHE A 122 2.85 7.09 6.15
N SER A 123 1.86 6.28 6.51
CA SER A 123 1.91 5.49 7.76
C SER A 123 3.01 4.41 7.71
N SER A 124 3.15 3.72 6.57
CA SER A 124 4.19 2.72 6.35
C SER A 124 5.58 3.34 6.33
N TYR A 125 5.74 4.55 5.77
CA TYR A 125 7.00 5.29 5.84
C TYR A 125 7.41 5.56 7.30
N ILE A 126 6.48 5.99 8.15
CA ILE A 126 6.76 6.21 9.58
C ILE A 126 7.05 4.88 10.29
N GLY A 127 6.32 3.81 9.95
CA GLY A 127 6.49 2.47 10.52
C GLY A 127 7.88 1.89 10.24
N HIS A 128 8.30 1.87 8.98
CA HIS A 128 9.62 1.36 8.60
C HIS A 128 10.76 2.22 9.16
N ARG A 129 10.58 3.55 9.25
CA ARG A 129 11.54 4.47 9.90
C ARG A 129 11.78 4.14 11.38
N ARG A 130 10.77 3.65 12.10
CA ARG A 130 10.89 3.33 13.54
C ARG A 130 11.30 1.87 13.82
N TRP A 131 10.99 0.92 12.93
CA TRP A 131 11.06 -0.51 13.25
C TRP A 131 11.91 -1.36 12.30
N SER A 132 12.06 -1.00 11.02
CA SER A 132 12.75 -1.85 10.02
C SER A 132 14.19 -1.46 9.70
N PHE A 133 14.62 -0.24 10.05
CA PHE A 133 15.98 0.25 9.78
C PHE A 133 16.89 0.29 11.03
N ARG A 134 16.63 -0.57 12.03
CA ARG A 134 17.56 -0.85 13.13
C ARG A 134 18.02 -2.30 13.08
#